data_AF-A0A8B7MU32-F1
#
_entry.id   AF-A0A8B7MU32-F1
#
_cell.length_a   1.000
_cell.length_b   1.000
_cell.length_c   1.000
_cell.angle_alpha   90.00
_cell.angle_beta   90.00
_cell.angle_gamma   90.00
#
_symmetry.space_group_name_H-M   'P 1'
#
loop_
_entity.id
_entity.type
_entity.pdbx_description
1 polymer ?
#
loop_
_entity_poly.entity_id
_entity_poly.type
_entity_poly.pdbx_seq_one_letter_code
_entity_poly.pdbx_strand_id
1 'polypeptide(L)'
;MQSRGSSHRLPGLVLRSRISSVMLAMFATMASFYVAGRLWQDAENRVYLIKELDRRTGQGQSAISVDDTLKVVECRYQHKRLAALEMELAAARHEGFVGSYSSKTNGTTTRKRLMVVIGIITEFGHKNNRDAIRRSWLRTGPALKRLKEERGVLIRFVIGRSANRGDSFDRAIDDENRHTKDFLILDNHIETSEECPKKTKLFFAHAADAWDAEFYAKVKDDVYVNIDALGAMLATHLDKPRVYIGCMKSGEVFSQSNHKWYEPDWWKFGDGKSADLVRGDKVVKQ
;
A
#
# COMPACT_ATOMS: atom_id res chain seq x y z
N MET A 1 83.97 63.49 44.20
CA MET A 1 84.59 63.23 42.88
C MET A 1 83.48 63.27 41.83
N GLN A 2 83.61 64.19 40.85
CA GLN A 2 83.02 64.27 39.49
C GLN A 2 81.54 63.82 39.28
N SER A 3 80.57 64.72 39.02
CA SER A 3 80.21 65.39 37.72
C SER A 3 79.73 64.36 36.67
N ARG A 4 78.61 64.41 35.94
CA ARG A 4 77.71 65.40 35.26
C ARG A 4 76.46 64.56 34.83
N GLY A 5 75.22 65.01 34.59
CA GLY A 5 74.76 66.22 33.93
C GLY A 5 74.35 65.96 32.45
N SER A 6 73.03 65.90 32.19
CA SER A 6 72.29 66.38 31.00
C SER A 6 71.72 65.42 29.92
N SER A 7 70.39 65.58 29.75
CA SER A 7 69.64 65.93 28.52
C SER A 7 69.13 64.87 27.52
N HIS A 8 67.78 64.79 27.49
CA HIS A 8 66.85 64.70 26.36
C HIS A 8 67.33 64.27 24.97
N ARG A 9 66.58 63.33 24.37
CA ARG A 9 65.96 63.42 23.02
C ARG A 9 65.08 62.18 22.72
N LEU A 10 63.78 62.38 22.53
CA LEU A 10 62.99 61.70 21.48
C LEU A 10 62.88 62.73 20.34
N PRO A 11 62.81 62.38 19.04
CA PRO A 11 62.01 61.27 18.49
C PRO A 11 62.70 60.48 17.33
N GLY A 12 62.14 59.34 16.94
CA GLY A 12 62.64 58.56 15.81
C GLY A 12 61.59 57.63 15.21
N LEU A 13 60.73 58.20 14.37
CA LEU A 13 59.83 57.47 13.48
C LEU A 13 60.65 56.85 12.32
N VAL A 14 60.34 55.59 11.99
CA VAL A 14 60.59 54.89 10.70
C VAL A 14 62.03 54.58 10.27
N LEU A 15 62.41 53.30 10.40
CA LEU A 15 62.88 52.51 9.24
C LEU A 15 62.67 51.00 9.50
N ARG A 16 61.40 50.55 9.51
CA ARG A 16 61.08 49.12 9.46
C ARG A 16 61.52 48.60 8.08
N SER A 17 62.46 47.66 8.10
CA SER A 17 63.12 47.04 6.94
C SER A 17 62.16 46.82 5.75
N ARG A 18 62.28 47.66 4.71
CA ARG A 18 61.56 47.52 3.43
C ARG A 18 61.80 46.15 2.77
N ILE A 19 62.93 45.52 3.10
CA ILE A 19 63.32 44.20 2.60
C ILE A 19 62.40 43.11 3.17
N SER A 20 61.98 43.24 4.43
CA SER A 20 61.09 42.26 5.09
C SER A 20 59.67 42.28 4.50
N SER A 21 59.12 43.47 4.21
CA SER A 21 57.79 43.59 3.60
C SER A 21 57.78 43.10 2.15
N VAL A 22 58.85 43.35 1.39
CA VAL A 22 58.97 42.85 0.00
C VAL A 22 59.06 41.32 -0.02
N MET A 23 59.87 40.72 0.86
CA MET A 23 59.96 39.25 0.96
C MET A 23 58.63 38.61 1.36
N LEU A 24 57.93 39.16 2.35
CA LEU A 24 56.59 38.69 2.74
C LEU A 24 55.57 38.81 1.60
N ALA A 25 55.61 39.90 0.82
CA ALA A 25 54.74 40.06 -0.35
C ALA A 25 55.05 39.03 -1.45
N MET A 26 56.34 38.73 -1.69
CA MET A 26 56.75 37.69 -2.64
C MET A 26 56.24 36.30 -2.22
N PHE A 27 56.36 35.94 -0.95
CA PHE A 27 55.81 34.66 -0.45
C PHE A 27 54.28 34.62 -0.51
N ALA A 28 53.59 35.72 -0.19
CA ALA A 28 52.14 35.79 -0.26
C ALA A 28 51.64 35.63 -1.70
N THR A 29 52.25 36.32 -2.67
CA THR A 29 51.89 36.18 -4.09
C THR A 29 52.14 34.76 -4.61
N MET A 30 53.27 34.14 -4.24
CA MET A 30 53.59 32.77 -4.63
C MET A 30 52.59 31.76 -4.04
N ALA A 31 52.17 31.94 -2.78
CA ALA A 31 51.13 31.12 -2.15
C ALA A 31 49.76 31.31 -2.84
N SER A 32 49.40 32.54 -3.22
CA SER A 32 48.16 32.81 -3.97
C SER A 32 48.15 32.12 -5.34
N PHE A 33 49.27 32.18 -6.07
CA PHE A 33 49.40 31.46 -7.36
C PHE A 33 49.33 29.94 -7.18
N TYR A 34 49.93 29.40 -6.12
CA TYR A 34 49.86 27.98 -5.82
C TYR A 34 48.42 27.51 -5.53
N VAL A 35 47.69 28.26 -4.69
CA VAL A 35 46.29 27.96 -4.36
C VAL A 35 45.40 28.09 -5.60
N ALA A 36 45.57 29.15 -6.39
CA ALA A 36 44.85 29.33 -7.65
C ALA A 36 45.10 28.16 -8.63
N GLY A 37 46.35 27.70 -8.75
CA GLY A 37 46.70 26.55 -9.57
C GLY A 37 46.07 25.24 -9.07
N ARG A 38 46.00 25.04 -7.74
CA ARG A 38 45.32 23.86 -7.16
C ARG A 38 43.81 23.90 -7.37
N LEU A 39 43.18 25.07 -7.26
CA LEU A 39 41.76 25.25 -7.54
C LEU A 39 41.45 25.05 -9.03
N TRP A 40 42.32 25.51 -9.92
CA TRP A 40 42.19 25.28 -11.35
C TRP A 40 42.25 23.78 -11.71
N GLN A 41 43.21 23.05 -11.14
CA GLN A 41 43.30 21.59 -11.30
C GLN A 41 42.08 20.85 -10.73
N ASP A 42 41.54 21.28 -9.59
CA ASP A 42 40.31 20.69 -9.03
C ASP A 42 39.10 20.95 -9.94
N ALA A 43 39.00 22.15 -10.54
CA ALA A 43 37.96 22.48 -11.48
C ALA A 43 38.05 21.62 -12.76
N GLU A 44 39.24 21.44 -13.33
CA GLU A 44 39.46 20.55 -14.49
C GLU A 44 39.10 19.09 -14.16
N ASN A 45 39.49 18.60 -12.97
CA ASN A 45 39.13 17.27 -12.52
C ASN A 45 37.61 17.10 -12.35
N ARG A 46 36.92 18.11 -11.81
CA ARG A 46 35.45 18.08 -11.69
C ARG A 46 34.77 18.05 -13.05
N VAL A 47 35.23 18.86 -14.00
CA VAL A 47 34.70 18.87 -15.37
C VAL A 47 34.94 17.52 -16.05
N TYR A 48 36.13 16.94 -15.88
CA TYR A 48 36.46 15.61 -16.39
C TYR A 48 35.55 14.53 -15.79
N LEU A 49 35.35 14.54 -14.47
CA LEU A 49 34.48 13.60 -13.77
C LEU A 49 33.02 13.75 -14.20
N ILE A 50 32.51 14.98 -14.34
CA ILE A 50 31.15 15.25 -14.83
C ILE A 50 30.98 14.71 -16.25
N LYS A 51 31.96 14.93 -17.14
CA LYS A 51 31.93 14.42 -18.51
C LYS A 51 31.96 12.89 -18.57
N GLU A 52 32.74 12.26 -17.71
CA GLU A 52 32.80 10.79 -17.62
C GLU A 52 31.50 10.21 -17.02
N LEU A 53 30.89 10.90 -16.06
CA LEU A 53 29.62 10.52 -15.44
C LEU A 53 28.46 10.68 -16.44
N ASP A 54 28.46 11.75 -17.22
CA ASP A 54 27.50 11.96 -18.32
C ASP A 54 27.68 10.92 -19.44
N ARG A 55 28.93 10.56 -19.79
CA ARG A 55 29.23 9.46 -20.73
C ARG A 55 28.69 8.12 -20.25
N ARG A 56 28.80 7.82 -18.95
CA ARG A 56 28.27 6.59 -18.34
C ARG A 56 26.75 6.60 -18.27
N THR A 57 26.16 7.76 -17.98
CA THR A 57 24.71 7.93 -17.82
C THR A 57 24.00 7.96 -19.18
N GLY A 58 24.63 8.53 -20.21
CA GLY A 58 24.16 8.54 -21.60
C GLY A 58 24.22 7.18 -22.31
N GLN A 59 24.94 6.19 -21.77
CA GLN A 59 25.00 4.82 -22.31
C GLN A 59 23.92 3.86 -21.75
N GLY A 60 22.87 4.36 -21.12
CA GLY A 60 21.68 3.53 -20.82
C GLY A 60 21.92 2.42 -19.80
N GLN A 61 22.92 2.59 -18.92
CA GLN A 61 22.98 1.87 -17.65
C GLN A 61 22.87 2.91 -16.55
N SER A 62 21.63 3.34 -16.27
CA SER A 62 21.31 3.84 -14.94
C SER A 62 21.88 2.83 -13.94
N ALA A 63 22.61 3.29 -12.93
CA ALA A 63 23.05 2.42 -11.85
C ALA A 63 21.79 1.81 -11.19
N ILE A 64 21.37 0.64 -11.67
CA ILE A 64 20.24 -0.11 -11.12
C ILE A 64 20.72 -0.53 -9.74
N SER A 65 20.06 -0.02 -8.70
CA SER A 65 20.31 -0.46 -7.34
C SER A 65 20.16 -1.98 -7.26
N VAL A 66 20.98 -2.65 -6.46
CA VAL A 66 20.88 -4.12 -6.27
C VAL A 66 19.45 -4.50 -5.86
N ASP A 67 18.78 -3.65 -5.09
CA ASP A 67 17.36 -3.79 -4.73
C ASP A 67 16.41 -3.72 -5.92
N ASP A 68 16.66 -2.86 -6.92
CA ASP A 68 15.82 -2.78 -8.12
C ASP A 68 16.00 -4.01 -9.00
N THR A 69 17.23 -4.53 -9.08
CA THR A 69 17.50 -5.81 -9.74
C THR A 69 16.78 -6.96 -9.04
N LEU A 70 16.77 -6.96 -7.70
CA LEU A 70 16.09 -7.99 -6.90
C LEU A 70 14.57 -7.92 -7.07
N LYS A 71 13.97 -6.72 -7.07
CA LYS A 71 12.55 -6.50 -7.36
C LYS A 71 12.17 -7.00 -8.76
N VAL A 72 13.00 -6.73 -9.76
CA VAL A 72 12.79 -7.22 -11.15
C VAL A 72 12.88 -8.73 -11.21
N VAL A 73 13.82 -9.35 -10.51
CA VAL A 73 13.96 -10.82 -10.44
C VAL A 73 12.78 -11.46 -9.74
N GLU A 74 12.29 -10.87 -8.63
CA GLU A 74 11.12 -11.36 -7.91
C GLU A 74 9.84 -11.21 -8.77
N CYS A 75 9.66 -10.07 -9.43
CA CYS A 75 8.55 -9.87 -10.36
C CYS A 75 8.59 -10.90 -11.51
N ARG A 76 9.78 -11.14 -12.09
CA ARG A 76 9.99 -12.15 -13.14
C ARG A 76 9.72 -13.57 -12.64
N TYR A 77 10.08 -13.86 -11.40
CA TYR A 77 9.77 -15.14 -10.75
C TYR A 77 8.25 -15.33 -10.57
N GLN A 78 7.55 -14.31 -10.07
CA GLN A 78 6.09 -14.34 -9.97
C GLN A 78 5.42 -14.48 -11.34
N HIS A 79 5.92 -13.80 -12.37
CA HIS A 79 5.39 -13.90 -13.73
C HIS A 79 5.59 -15.30 -14.31
N LYS A 80 6.76 -15.92 -14.10
CA LYS A 80 7.00 -17.33 -14.46
C LYS A 80 6.07 -18.27 -13.73
N ARG A 81 5.81 -18.01 -12.44
CA ARG A 81 4.92 -18.81 -11.60
C ARG A 81 3.47 -18.69 -12.04
N LEU A 82 3.03 -17.49 -12.42
CA LEU A 82 1.73 -17.25 -13.06
C LEU A 82 1.62 -17.99 -14.39
N ALA A 83 2.62 -17.86 -15.27
CA ALA A 83 2.62 -18.55 -16.56
C ALA A 83 2.60 -20.08 -16.40
N ALA A 84 3.34 -20.63 -15.41
CA ALA A 84 3.30 -22.04 -15.08
C ALA A 84 1.92 -22.48 -14.58
N LEU A 85 1.30 -21.73 -13.67
CA LEU A 85 -0.06 -22.00 -13.20
C LEU A 85 -1.10 -21.88 -14.32
N GLU A 86 -0.95 -20.93 -15.24
CA GLU A 86 -1.81 -20.81 -16.43
C GLU A 86 -1.66 -22.02 -17.36
N MET A 87 -0.43 -22.52 -17.53
CA MET A 87 -0.15 -23.71 -18.34
C MET A 87 -0.71 -24.98 -17.68
N GLU A 88 -0.55 -25.13 -16.36
CA GLU A 88 -1.17 -26.22 -15.58
C GLU A 88 -2.70 -26.14 -15.65
N LEU A 89 -3.27 -24.95 -15.54
CA LEU A 89 -4.71 -24.74 -15.65
C LEU A 89 -5.23 -25.05 -17.07
N ALA A 90 -4.46 -24.73 -18.11
CA ALA A 90 -4.77 -25.11 -19.48
C ALA A 90 -4.71 -26.63 -19.68
N ALA A 91 -3.67 -27.31 -19.16
CA ALA A 91 -3.54 -28.76 -19.19
C ALA A 91 -4.70 -29.45 -18.45
N ALA A 92 -5.00 -29.01 -17.23
CA ALA A 92 -6.13 -29.50 -16.46
C ALA A 92 -7.46 -29.32 -17.22
N ARG A 93 -7.67 -28.17 -17.88
CA ARG A 93 -8.87 -27.93 -18.71
C ARG A 93 -8.98 -28.94 -19.86
N HIS A 94 -7.87 -29.30 -20.50
CA HIS A 94 -7.84 -30.33 -21.55
C HIS A 94 -8.14 -31.74 -20.99
N GLU A 95 -7.75 -32.01 -19.74
CA GLU A 95 -8.04 -33.26 -19.02
C GLU A 95 -9.47 -33.29 -18.44
N GLY A 96 -10.31 -32.30 -18.73
CA GLY A 96 -11.70 -32.24 -18.31
C GLY A 96 -11.96 -31.46 -17.02
N PHE A 97 -10.97 -30.75 -16.48
CA PHE A 97 -11.19 -29.79 -15.39
C PHE A 97 -12.07 -28.63 -15.87
N VAL A 98 -13.36 -28.72 -15.58
CA VAL A 98 -14.27 -27.59 -15.63
C VAL A 98 -14.02 -26.77 -14.37
N GLY A 99 -13.13 -25.78 -14.46
CA GLY A 99 -13.05 -24.77 -13.40
C GLY A 99 -14.44 -24.22 -13.15
N SER A 100 -14.85 -24.10 -11.88
CA SER A 100 -16.19 -23.67 -11.47
C SER A 100 -16.62 -22.30 -12.03
N TYR A 101 -15.73 -21.59 -12.70
CA TYR A 101 -15.90 -20.29 -13.36
C TYR A 101 -16.21 -20.38 -14.86
N SER A 102 -16.19 -21.58 -15.47
CA SER A 102 -16.65 -21.75 -16.86
C SER A 102 -18.13 -22.12 -16.84
N SER A 103 -18.98 -21.14 -17.14
CA SER A 103 -20.37 -21.38 -17.49
C SER A 103 -20.44 -22.30 -18.71
N LYS A 104 -20.52 -23.60 -18.45
CA LYS A 104 -21.13 -24.57 -19.34
C LYS A 104 -22.23 -25.25 -18.52
N THR A 105 -23.43 -24.77 -18.76
CA THR A 105 -24.69 -25.43 -18.44
C THR A 105 -24.58 -26.92 -18.77
N ASN A 106 -24.43 -27.74 -17.74
CA ASN A 106 -24.85 -29.13 -17.76
C ASN A 106 -25.44 -29.43 -16.38
N GLY A 107 -26.71 -29.86 -16.39
CA GLY A 107 -27.52 -30.10 -15.20
C GLY A 107 -26.76 -30.93 -14.18
N THR A 108 -26.64 -30.47 -12.95
CA THR A 108 -27.67 -30.69 -11.94
C THR A 108 -27.33 -29.75 -10.77
N THR A 109 -28.30 -28.92 -10.35
CA THR A 109 -28.15 -27.78 -9.41
C THR A 109 -27.37 -26.57 -9.95
N THR A 110 -27.95 -25.87 -10.92
CA THR A 110 -27.54 -24.49 -11.24
C THR A 110 -27.75 -23.62 -10.00
N ARG A 111 -26.70 -23.41 -9.19
CA ARG A 111 -26.70 -22.30 -8.23
C ARG A 111 -26.95 -21.03 -9.04
N LYS A 112 -28.06 -20.35 -8.76
CA LYS A 112 -28.41 -19.09 -9.44
C LYS A 112 -27.23 -18.12 -9.23
N ARG A 113 -26.56 -17.76 -10.33
CA ARG A 113 -25.45 -16.80 -10.32
C ARG A 113 -25.93 -15.49 -9.73
N LEU A 114 -25.27 -15.05 -8.66
CA LEU A 114 -25.63 -13.83 -7.94
C LEU A 114 -25.02 -12.62 -8.67
N MET A 115 -25.67 -11.46 -8.56
CA MET A 115 -25.09 -10.21 -9.03
C MET A 115 -23.96 -9.76 -8.10
N VAL A 116 -24.18 -9.74 -6.79
CA VAL A 116 -23.15 -9.33 -5.83
C VAL A 116 -23.29 -10.00 -4.48
N VAL A 117 -22.16 -10.37 -3.89
CA VAL A 117 -22.05 -10.82 -2.49
C VAL A 117 -21.40 -9.72 -1.68
N ILE A 118 -22.10 -9.17 -0.70
CA ILE A 118 -21.66 -8.08 0.16
C ILE A 118 -21.36 -8.63 1.56
N GLY A 119 -20.11 -8.53 1.98
CA GLY A 119 -19.64 -8.82 3.34
C GLY A 119 -19.54 -7.55 4.16
N ILE A 120 -20.36 -7.45 5.21
CA ILE A 120 -20.30 -6.35 6.19
C ILE A 120 -19.34 -6.77 7.30
N ILE A 121 -18.15 -6.17 7.36
CA ILE A 121 -17.16 -6.45 8.40
C ILE A 121 -17.62 -5.82 9.72
N THR A 122 -17.78 -6.65 10.75
CA THR A 122 -18.29 -6.24 12.06
C THR A 122 -17.53 -6.92 13.21
N GLU A 123 -17.59 -6.35 14.41
CA GLU A 123 -16.89 -6.84 15.60
C GLU A 123 -17.88 -7.23 16.73
N PHE A 124 -17.41 -7.94 17.76
CA PHE A 124 -18.27 -8.43 18.86
C PHE A 124 -19.05 -7.29 19.56
N GLY A 125 -18.42 -6.14 19.78
CA GLY A 125 -19.04 -4.98 20.44
C GLY A 125 -20.04 -4.19 19.58
N HIS A 126 -20.15 -4.49 18.28
CA HIS A 126 -20.88 -3.66 17.32
C HIS A 126 -22.33 -4.10 17.10
N LYS A 127 -22.96 -4.74 18.09
CA LYS A 127 -24.37 -5.18 18.00
C LYS A 127 -25.32 -4.04 17.63
N ASN A 128 -25.13 -2.86 18.22
CA ASN A 128 -25.94 -1.68 17.93
C ASN A 128 -25.85 -1.26 16.45
N ASN A 129 -24.65 -1.32 15.86
CA ASN A 129 -24.43 -1.00 14.45
C ASN A 129 -25.14 -2.03 13.55
N ARG A 130 -24.99 -3.32 13.85
CA ARG A 130 -25.70 -4.38 13.13
C ARG A 130 -27.21 -4.20 13.18
N ASP A 131 -27.76 -3.88 14.35
CA ASP A 131 -29.19 -3.63 14.52
C ASP A 131 -29.66 -2.35 13.81
N ALA A 132 -28.82 -1.32 13.73
CA ALA A 132 -29.09 -0.12 12.94
C ALA A 132 -29.11 -0.43 11.44
N ILE A 133 -28.17 -1.24 10.95
CA ILE A 133 -28.11 -1.71 9.56
C ILE A 133 -29.36 -2.53 9.22
N ARG A 134 -29.76 -3.46 10.11
CA ARG A 134 -30.97 -4.29 9.93
C ARG A 134 -32.26 -3.48 9.87
N ARG A 135 -32.31 -2.36 10.60
CA ARG A 135 -33.46 -1.44 10.61
C ARG A 135 -33.46 -0.44 9.45
N SER A 136 -32.33 -0.29 8.76
CA SER A 136 -32.17 0.68 7.67
C SER A 136 -32.16 -0.02 6.32
N TRP A 137 -30.98 -0.30 5.76
CA TRP A 137 -30.81 -0.77 4.39
C TRP A 137 -30.78 -2.30 4.27
N LEU A 138 -30.36 -3.01 5.31
CA LEU A 138 -30.39 -4.47 5.34
C LEU A 138 -31.73 -4.95 5.86
N ARG A 139 -32.75 -5.01 5.01
CA ARG A 139 -34.06 -5.54 5.42
C ARG A 139 -33.93 -7.00 5.90
N THR A 140 -34.50 -7.32 7.05
CA THR A 140 -34.45 -8.66 7.67
C THR A 140 -35.59 -9.58 7.23
N GLY A 141 -35.42 -10.89 7.44
CA GLY A 141 -36.48 -11.88 7.26
C GLY A 141 -36.83 -12.16 5.78
N PRO A 142 -38.13 -12.19 5.40
CA PRO A 142 -38.55 -12.49 4.03
C PRO A 142 -37.99 -11.53 2.99
N ALA A 143 -37.77 -10.27 3.37
CA ALA A 143 -37.22 -9.26 2.49
C ALA A 143 -35.76 -9.56 2.09
N LEU A 144 -34.95 -10.15 2.98
CA LEU A 144 -33.59 -10.58 2.66
C LEU A 144 -33.59 -11.72 1.63
N LYS A 145 -34.55 -12.64 1.74
CA LYS A 145 -34.72 -13.73 0.75
C LYS A 145 -35.12 -13.18 -0.62
N ARG A 146 -36.06 -12.24 -0.66
CA ARG A 146 -36.45 -11.55 -1.90
C ARG A 146 -35.28 -10.80 -2.52
N LEU A 147 -34.43 -10.14 -1.74
CA LEU A 147 -33.25 -9.46 -2.23
C LEU A 147 -32.29 -10.42 -2.96
N LYS A 148 -32.13 -11.64 -2.44
CA LYS A 148 -31.35 -12.70 -3.07
C LYS A 148 -32.04 -13.26 -4.32
N GLU A 149 -33.34 -13.52 -4.24
CA GLU A 149 -34.09 -14.19 -5.32
C GLU A 149 -34.39 -13.25 -6.49
N GLU A 150 -34.81 -12.01 -6.23
CA GLU A 150 -35.21 -11.04 -7.25
C GLU A 150 -34.01 -10.29 -7.82
N ARG A 151 -33.08 -9.86 -6.96
CA ARG A 151 -31.96 -8.98 -7.36
C ARG A 151 -30.61 -9.70 -7.43
N GLY A 152 -30.55 -10.95 -7.00
CA GLY A 152 -29.28 -11.68 -6.95
C GLY A 152 -28.27 -11.08 -5.97
N VAL A 153 -28.72 -10.36 -4.94
CA VAL A 153 -27.83 -9.72 -3.97
C VAL A 153 -27.81 -10.56 -2.69
N LEU A 154 -26.62 -10.95 -2.23
CA LEU A 154 -26.44 -11.64 -0.95
C LEU A 154 -25.68 -10.74 0.00
N ILE A 155 -26.21 -10.50 1.19
CA ILE A 155 -25.57 -9.67 2.21
C ILE A 155 -25.39 -10.50 3.47
N ARG A 156 -24.18 -10.48 4.04
CA ARG A 156 -23.84 -11.19 5.27
C ARG A 156 -22.96 -10.34 6.18
N PHE A 157 -23.20 -10.41 7.49
CA PHE A 157 -22.27 -9.90 8.48
C PHE A 157 -21.09 -10.87 8.65
N VAL A 158 -19.88 -10.39 8.46
CA VAL A 158 -18.66 -11.20 8.54
C VAL A 158 -18.04 -11.01 9.91
N ILE A 159 -17.93 -12.10 10.65
CA ILE A 159 -17.32 -12.14 11.97
C ILE A 159 -16.56 -13.45 12.17
N GLY A 160 -15.43 -13.40 12.85
CA GLY A 160 -14.68 -14.57 13.29
C GLY A 160 -15.10 -15.00 14.68
N ARG A 161 -14.26 -15.83 15.31
CA ARG A 161 -14.45 -16.36 16.65
C ARG A 161 -13.57 -15.65 17.66
N SER A 162 -13.95 -15.71 18.93
CA SER A 162 -13.11 -15.20 20.01
C SER A 162 -11.89 -16.11 20.20
N ALA A 163 -10.86 -15.60 20.89
CA ALA A 163 -9.68 -16.41 21.21
C ALA A 163 -10.03 -17.62 22.10
N ASN A 164 -11.01 -17.44 22.98
CA ASN A 164 -11.52 -18.48 23.88
C ASN A 164 -12.84 -19.00 23.34
N ARG A 165 -12.78 -20.04 22.49
CA ARG A 165 -13.98 -20.60 21.85
C ARG A 165 -15.09 -20.90 22.85
N GLY A 166 -16.29 -20.43 22.54
CA GLY A 166 -17.48 -20.66 23.37
C GLY A 166 -17.56 -19.77 24.62
N ASP A 167 -16.82 -18.67 24.66
CA ASP A 167 -16.99 -17.60 25.63
C ASP A 167 -18.32 -16.84 25.44
N SER A 168 -18.54 -15.80 26.25
CA SER A 168 -19.76 -15.00 26.17
C SER A 168 -19.90 -14.25 24.84
N PHE A 169 -18.79 -13.86 24.20
CA PHE A 169 -18.80 -13.19 22.90
C PHE A 169 -19.24 -14.13 21.79
N ASP A 170 -18.65 -15.34 21.73
CA ASP A 170 -19.05 -16.36 20.77
C ASP A 170 -20.52 -16.76 20.95
N ARG A 171 -20.95 -17.00 22.20
CA ARG A 171 -22.36 -17.34 22.48
C ARG A 171 -23.33 -16.23 22.06
N ALA A 172 -22.97 -14.96 22.30
CA ALA A 172 -23.81 -13.84 21.90
C ALA A 172 -24.00 -13.78 20.39
N ILE A 173 -22.95 -14.07 19.61
CA ILE A 173 -23.03 -14.14 18.14
C ILE A 173 -23.82 -15.35 17.67
N ASP A 174 -23.61 -16.53 18.27
CA ASP A 174 -24.36 -17.73 17.93
C ASP A 174 -25.85 -17.57 18.23
N ASP A 175 -26.18 -16.95 19.37
CA ASP A 175 -27.55 -16.59 19.73
C ASP A 175 -28.14 -15.59 18.73
N GLU A 176 -27.42 -14.53 18.37
CA GLU A 176 -27.88 -13.55 17.37
C GLU A 176 -28.14 -14.24 16.01
N ASN A 177 -27.19 -15.04 15.54
CA ASN A 177 -27.26 -15.76 14.27
C ASN A 177 -28.40 -16.80 14.24
N ARG A 178 -28.74 -17.43 15.37
CA ARG A 178 -29.87 -18.35 15.46
C ARG A 178 -31.19 -17.69 15.06
N HIS A 179 -31.37 -16.41 15.40
CA HIS A 179 -32.58 -15.65 15.10
C HIS A 179 -32.52 -14.98 13.72
N THR A 180 -31.41 -14.34 13.37
CA THR A 180 -31.31 -13.51 12.16
C THR A 180 -30.87 -14.28 10.93
N LYS A 181 -30.05 -15.31 11.09
CA LYS A 181 -29.46 -16.14 10.03
C LYS A 181 -28.78 -15.31 8.94
N ASP A 182 -28.15 -14.20 9.33
CA ASP A 182 -27.51 -13.21 8.46
C ASP A 182 -25.98 -13.12 8.61
N PHE A 183 -25.37 -13.99 9.42
CA PHE A 183 -23.92 -14.03 9.59
C PHE A 183 -23.22 -14.99 8.62
N LEU A 184 -21.98 -14.64 8.31
CA LEU A 184 -20.92 -15.51 7.83
C LEU A 184 -19.86 -15.57 8.95
N ILE A 185 -19.84 -16.69 9.65
CA ILE A 185 -18.91 -16.90 10.76
C ILE A 185 -17.65 -17.60 10.23
N LEU A 186 -16.50 -16.96 10.42
CA LEU A 186 -15.19 -17.47 10.00
C LEU A 186 -14.57 -18.26 11.14
N ASP A 187 -14.87 -19.56 11.23
CA ASP A 187 -14.41 -20.40 12.34
C ASP A 187 -12.88 -20.50 12.45
N ASN A 188 -12.15 -20.32 11.35
CA ASN A 188 -10.68 -20.38 11.34
C ASN A 188 -10.01 -19.01 11.60
N HIS A 189 -10.79 -17.99 11.97
CA HIS A 189 -10.29 -16.65 12.24
C HIS A 189 -10.57 -16.26 13.68
N ILE A 190 -9.53 -15.79 14.37
CA ILE A 190 -9.67 -15.19 15.70
C ILE A 190 -9.82 -13.68 15.52
N GLU A 191 -10.92 -13.13 16.00
CA GLU A 191 -11.17 -11.68 15.95
C GLU A 191 -10.19 -10.95 16.85
N THR A 192 -9.36 -10.12 16.21
CA THR A 192 -8.45 -9.18 16.87
C THR A 192 -8.44 -7.87 16.10
N SER A 193 -8.32 -6.75 16.81
CA SER A 193 -8.39 -5.40 16.21
C SER A 193 -7.35 -5.18 15.11
N GLU A 194 -6.20 -5.84 15.21
CA GLU A 194 -5.07 -5.70 14.28
C GLU A 194 -5.17 -6.60 13.02
N GLU A 195 -6.12 -7.55 12.96
CA GLU A 195 -6.21 -8.54 11.88
C GLU A 195 -7.29 -8.25 10.81
N CYS A 196 -7.77 -7.01 10.73
CA CYS A 196 -8.74 -6.57 9.72
C CYS A 196 -8.40 -6.99 8.26
N PRO A 197 -7.14 -6.95 7.80
CA PRO A 197 -6.77 -7.45 6.48
C PRO A 197 -6.90 -8.97 6.33
N LYS A 198 -6.55 -9.75 7.36
CA LYS A 198 -6.66 -11.23 7.34
C LYS A 198 -8.13 -11.64 7.25
N LYS A 199 -8.99 -11.02 8.05
CA LYS A 199 -10.44 -11.21 7.98
C LYS A 199 -11.00 -10.96 6.58
N THR A 200 -10.57 -9.86 5.98
CA THR A 200 -10.98 -9.47 4.62
C THR A 200 -10.56 -10.50 3.59
N LYS A 201 -9.31 -11.00 3.68
CA LYS A 201 -8.81 -12.06 2.80
C LYS A 201 -9.63 -13.34 2.93
N LEU A 202 -9.89 -13.76 4.17
CA LEU A 202 -10.69 -14.97 4.45
C LEU A 202 -12.13 -14.82 3.95
N PHE A 203 -12.73 -13.64 4.11
CA PHE A 203 -14.04 -13.34 3.55
C PHE A 203 -14.07 -13.56 2.04
N PHE A 204 -13.17 -12.92 1.28
CA PHE A 204 -13.18 -13.05 -0.18
C PHE A 204 -12.90 -14.48 -0.64
N ALA A 205 -11.98 -15.19 0.03
CA ALA A 205 -11.69 -16.59 -0.26
C ALA A 205 -12.92 -17.48 -0.04
N HIS A 206 -13.57 -17.36 1.12
CA HIS A 206 -14.79 -18.11 1.42
C HIS A 206 -15.93 -17.72 0.48
N ALA A 207 -16.08 -16.43 0.18
CA ALA A 207 -17.18 -15.95 -0.65
C ALA A 207 -17.08 -16.47 -2.09
N ALA A 208 -15.88 -16.50 -2.65
CA ALA A 208 -15.60 -17.03 -3.97
C ALA A 208 -15.84 -18.55 -4.08
N ASP A 209 -15.60 -19.30 -3.00
CA ASP A 209 -15.83 -20.75 -2.96
C ASP A 209 -17.31 -21.10 -2.71
N ALA A 210 -17.96 -20.37 -1.81
CA ALA A 210 -19.33 -20.66 -1.39
C ALA A 210 -20.41 -20.17 -2.37
N TRP A 211 -20.16 -19.05 -3.06
CA TRP A 211 -21.15 -18.38 -3.90
C TRP A 211 -20.57 -17.98 -5.25
N ASP A 212 -21.22 -18.42 -6.33
CA ASP A 212 -20.95 -17.93 -7.68
C ASP A 212 -21.65 -16.56 -7.86
N ALA A 213 -20.86 -15.49 -7.94
CA ALA A 213 -21.33 -14.12 -8.08
C ALA A 213 -20.47 -13.32 -9.08
N GLU A 214 -21.08 -12.34 -9.75
CA GLU A 214 -20.34 -11.42 -10.63
C GLU A 214 -19.41 -10.51 -9.84
N PHE A 215 -19.88 -10.01 -8.69
CA PHE A 215 -19.14 -9.08 -7.85
C PHE A 215 -19.08 -9.56 -6.39
N TYR A 216 -17.98 -9.21 -5.72
CA TYR A 216 -17.78 -9.41 -4.29
C TYR A 216 -17.45 -8.06 -3.65
N ALA A 217 -18.23 -7.64 -2.67
CA ALA A 217 -18.08 -6.38 -1.99
C ALA A 217 -17.76 -6.58 -0.51
N LYS A 218 -16.92 -5.72 0.03
CA LYS A 218 -16.64 -5.53 1.44
C LYS A 218 -17.12 -4.14 1.84
N VAL A 219 -17.87 -4.07 2.94
CA VAL A 219 -18.33 -2.82 3.55
C VAL A 219 -18.10 -2.88 5.06
N LYS A 220 -17.87 -1.76 5.73
CA LYS A 220 -17.87 -1.67 7.19
C LYS A 220 -19.28 -1.53 7.79
N ASP A 221 -19.40 -1.80 9.09
CA ASP A 221 -20.69 -1.72 9.79
C ASP A 221 -21.10 -0.31 10.23
N ASP A 222 -20.31 0.72 9.94
CA ASP A 222 -20.60 2.14 10.18
C ASP A 222 -21.06 2.88 8.91
N VAL A 223 -21.31 2.15 7.81
CA VAL A 223 -21.64 2.72 6.50
C VAL A 223 -23.06 2.38 6.06
N TYR A 224 -23.70 3.35 5.42
CA TYR A 224 -24.98 3.18 4.75
C TYR A 224 -24.77 2.90 3.25
N VAL A 225 -25.44 1.87 2.74
CA VAL A 225 -25.36 1.48 1.33
C VAL A 225 -26.74 1.51 0.69
N ASN A 226 -26.86 2.25 -0.41
CA ASN A 226 -28.03 2.21 -1.28
C ASN A 226 -27.90 1.01 -2.24
N ILE A 227 -28.61 -0.08 -1.95
CA ILE A 227 -28.53 -1.33 -2.72
C ILE A 227 -29.03 -1.14 -4.16
N ASP A 228 -30.06 -0.31 -4.38
CA ASP A 228 -30.61 -0.03 -5.70
C ASP A 228 -29.58 0.67 -6.59
N ALA A 229 -28.98 1.75 -6.06
CA ALA A 229 -27.95 2.51 -6.77
C ALA A 229 -26.69 1.67 -7.00
N LEU A 230 -26.29 0.86 -6.02
CA LEU A 230 -25.16 -0.07 -6.16
C LEU A 230 -25.43 -1.08 -7.27
N GLY A 231 -26.61 -1.71 -7.28
CA GLY A 231 -26.99 -2.68 -8.32
C GLY A 231 -26.97 -2.07 -9.71
N ALA A 232 -27.53 -0.87 -9.88
CA ALA A 232 -27.52 -0.15 -11.16
C ALA A 232 -26.09 0.18 -11.60
N MET A 233 -25.23 0.65 -10.69
CA MET A 233 -23.82 0.94 -10.99
C MET A 233 -23.06 -0.32 -11.41
N LEU A 234 -23.22 -1.43 -10.69
CA LEU A 234 -22.57 -2.70 -11.02
C LEU A 234 -23.02 -3.26 -12.36
N ALA A 235 -24.30 -3.07 -12.72
CA ALA A 235 -24.82 -3.48 -14.02
C ALA A 235 -24.08 -2.83 -15.20
N THR A 236 -23.64 -1.57 -15.05
CA THR A 236 -22.85 -0.85 -16.08
C THR A 236 -21.40 -1.36 -16.25
N HIS A 237 -20.95 -2.26 -15.38
CA HIS A 237 -19.60 -2.83 -15.40
C HIS A 237 -19.61 -4.35 -15.62
N LEU A 238 -20.74 -4.94 -16.04
CA LEU A 238 -20.87 -6.38 -16.28
C LEU A 238 -20.05 -6.87 -17.48
N ASP A 239 -19.83 -6.03 -18.48
CA ASP A 239 -19.05 -6.31 -19.69
C ASP A 239 -17.53 -6.24 -19.47
N LYS A 240 -17.08 -5.54 -18.42
CA LYS A 240 -15.65 -5.33 -18.14
C LYS A 240 -15.08 -6.43 -17.25
N PRO A 241 -14.00 -7.13 -17.63
CA PRO A 241 -13.35 -8.10 -16.76
C PRO A 241 -12.48 -7.40 -15.69
N ARG A 242 -12.27 -8.05 -14.52
CA ARG A 242 -11.32 -7.63 -13.47
C ARG A 242 -11.48 -6.18 -13.00
N VAL A 243 -12.71 -5.79 -12.70
CA VAL A 243 -13.04 -4.43 -12.27
C VAL A 243 -12.85 -4.31 -10.76
N TYR A 244 -12.19 -3.24 -10.32
CA TYR A 244 -12.07 -2.89 -8.91
C TYR A 244 -12.65 -1.49 -8.69
N ILE A 245 -13.68 -1.39 -7.83
CA ILE A 245 -14.47 -0.18 -7.62
C ILE A 245 -14.39 0.21 -6.15
N GLY A 246 -14.10 1.49 -5.90
CA GLY A 246 -14.12 2.07 -4.57
C GLY A 246 -13.59 3.49 -4.59
N CYS A 247 -13.64 4.16 -3.44
CA CYS A 247 -13.01 5.47 -3.28
C CYS A 247 -11.49 5.29 -3.22
N MET A 248 -10.85 5.35 -4.39
CA MET A 248 -9.39 5.33 -4.51
C MET A 248 -8.81 6.58 -3.86
N LYS A 249 -7.80 6.41 -3.01
CA LYS A 249 -6.91 7.50 -2.64
C LYS A 249 -5.56 7.25 -3.29
N SER A 250 -5.14 8.18 -4.12
CA SER A 250 -3.76 8.28 -4.59
C SER A 250 -2.95 9.15 -3.63
N GLY A 251 -1.68 8.82 -3.42
CA GLY A 251 -0.76 9.64 -2.64
C GLY A 251 0.35 8.84 -1.97
N GLU A 252 1.14 9.54 -1.15
CA GLU A 252 2.25 8.95 -0.43
C GLU A 252 1.77 7.97 0.66
N VAL A 253 2.44 6.83 0.74
CA VAL A 253 2.32 5.82 1.79
C VAL A 253 3.11 6.32 2.99
N PHE A 254 2.43 6.51 4.12
CA PHE A 254 3.05 7.06 5.31
C PHE A 254 4.00 6.04 5.94
N SER A 255 5.31 6.27 5.82
CA SER A 255 6.37 5.43 6.40
C SER A 255 6.82 5.86 7.79
N GLN A 256 6.23 6.92 8.36
CA GLN A 256 6.61 7.44 9.68
C GLN A 256 5.72 6.81 10.77
N SER A 257 6.33 6.14 11.76
CA SER A 257 5.64 5.43 12.85
C SER A 257 4.71 6.30 13.69
N ASN A 258 4.96 7.62 13.73
CA ASN A 258 4.19 8.56 14.54
C ASN A 258 2.91 9.04 13.82
N HIS A 259 2.69 8.62 12.58
CA HIS A 259 1.52 9.01 11.81
C HIS A 259 0.38 8.01 12.01
N LYS A 260 -0.86 8.52 12.16
CA LYS A 260 -2.08 7.68 12.35
C LYS A 260 -2.26 6.62 11.25
N TRP A 261 -1.77 6.91 10.05
CA TRP A 261 -1.90 6.06 8.87
C TRP A 261 -0.59 5.36 8.50
N TYR A 262 0.30 5.19 9.47
CA TYR A 262 1.55 4.45 9.28
C TYR A 262 1.27 3.06 8.75
N GLU A 263 1.90 2.72 7.63
CA GLU A 263 1.84 1.38 7.06
C GLU A 263 3.11 0.62 7.45
N PRO A 264 3.06 -0.39 8.34
CA PRO A 264 4.24 -1.14 8.77
C PRO A 264 4.94 -1.83 7.60
N ASP A 265 4.20 -2.20 6.55
CA ASP A 265 4.72 -2.80 5.34
C ASP A 265 4.98 -1.78 4.21
N TRP A 266 5.23 -0.50 4.56
CA TRP A 266 5.45 0.58 3.57
C TRP A 266 6.58 0.25 2.57
N TRP A 267 7.57 -0.54 3.00
CA TRP A 267 8.70 -0.98 2.20
C TRP A 267 8.30 -1.84 0.98
N LYS A 268 7.11 -2.47 1.01
CA LYS A 268 6.57 -3.25 -0.12
C LYS A 268 6.11 -2.40 -1.29
N PHE A 269 5.92 -1.09 -1.08
CA PHE A 269 5.48 -0.15 -2.13
C PHE A 269 6.65 0.47 -2.91
N GLY A 270 7.88 0.08 -2.61
CA GLY A 270 9.08 0.58 -3.28
C GLY A 270 9.38 2.06 -2.99
N ASP A 271 10.40 2.56 -3.67
CA ASP A 271 11.07 3.83 -3.34
C ASP A 271 10.19 5.05 -3.64
N GLY A 272 9.25 4.91 -4.59
CA GLY A 272 8.27 5.93 -4.94
C GLY A 272 7.15 6.11 -3.91
N LYS A 273 7.06 5.22 -2.89
CA LYS A 273 6.09 5.22 -1.79
C LYS A 273 4.69 5.68 -2.20
N SER A 274 4.24 5.38 -3.41
CA SER A 274 2.96 5.86 -3.94
C SER A 274 2.17 4.67 -4.42
N ALA A 275 0.92 4.62 -3.98
CA ALA A 275 0.02 3.53 -4.30
C ALA A 275 -1.41 4.06 -4.40
N ASP A 276 -2.12 3.62 -5.44
CA ASP A 276 -3.56 3.81 -5.52
C ASP A 276 -4.24 2.73 -4.69
N LEU A 277 -4.63 3.09 -3.47
CA LEU A 277 -5.29 2.20 -2.54
C LEU A 277 -6.73 2.67 -2.33
N VAL A 278 -7.68 1.76 -2.49
CA VAL A 278 -9.04 2.00 -1.98
C VAL A 278 -8.98 2.03 -0.47
N ARG A 279 -9.38 3.16 0.11
CA ARG A 279 -9.57 3.28 1.56
C ARG A 279 -10.93 2.74 1.95
N GLY A 280 -10.96 1.87 2.97
CA GLY A 280 -12.20 1.38 3.57
C GLY A 280 -12.90 0.32 2.73
N ASP A 281 -14.06 0.68 2.19
CA ASP A 281 -15.00 -0.22 1.52
C ASP A 281 -14.61 -0.48 0.07
N LYS A 282 -14.80 -1.73 -0.37
CA LYS A 282 -14.19 -2.25 -1.60
C LYS A 282 -15.19 -3.11 -2.36
N VAL A 283 -15.31 -2.93 -3.67
CA VAL A 283 -16.01 -3.88 -4.54
C VAL A 283 -15.03 -4.44 -5.57
N VAL A 284 -14.97 -5.76 -5.67
CA VAL A 284 -14.07 -6.52 -6.54
C VAL A 284 -14.92 -7.35 -7.48
N LYS A 285 -14.62 -7.28 -8.77
CA LYS A 285 -15.10 -8.21 -9.78
C LYS A 285 -13.96 -9.16 -10.11
N GLN A 286 -14.20 -10.47 -9.99
CA GLN A 286 -13.23 -11.48 -10.44
C GLN A 286 -13.32 -11.63 -11.96
#